data_AF-A0A9X2W507-F1
#
_entry.id   AF-A0A9X2W507-F1
#
_cell.length_a   1.000
_cell.length_b   1.000
_cell.length_c   1.000
_cell.angle_alpha   90.00
_cell.angle_beta   90.00
_cell.angle_gamma   90.00
#
_symmetry.space_group_name_H-M   'P 1'
#
loop_
_entity.id
_entity.type
_entity.pdbx_description
1 polymer ?
#
loop_
_entity_poly.entity_id
_entity_poly.type
_entity_poly.pdbx_seq_one_letter_code
_entity_poly.pdbx_strand_id
1 'polypeptide(L)'
;MDDLQIIQYLGRALSQAASQRDWPQVQEVDKQIAALLSALQGKPLADEKRAALKSLQQIHHQVNKLCQQQSDELERKMALGRRNREGAVAYAAFMDDEDLR
;
A
#
# COMPACT_ATOMS: atom_id res chain seq x y z
N MET A 1 -0.02 6.90 -27.99
CA MET A 1 0.28 7.54 -26.69
C MET A 1 1.77 7.37 -26.46
N ASP A 2 2.51 8.43 -26.18
CA ASP A 2 3.97 8.38 -26.02
C ASP A 2 4.35 7.71 -24.69
N ASP A 3 5.43 6.93 -24.65
CA ASP A 3 5.88 6.21 -23.45
C ASP A 3 6.10 7.16 -22.27
N LEU A 4 6.54 8.40 -22.55
CA LEU A 4 6.72 9.44 -21.55
C LEU A 4 5.40 9.81 -20.85
N GLN A 5 4.32 9.92 -21.62
CA GLN A 5 2.99 10.22 -21.10
C GLN A 5 2.46 9.04 -20.26
N ILE A 6 2.74 7.81 -20.69
CA ILE A 6 2.35 6.60 -19.96
C ILE A 6 3.07 6.54 -18.60
N ILE A 7 4.39 6.79 -18.56
CA ILE A 7 5.18 6.82 -17.31
C ILE A 7 4.61 7.84 -16.33
N GLN A 8 4.30 9.05 -16.81
CA GLN A 8 3.75 10.12 -15.97
C GLN A 8 2.33 9.80 -15.49
N TYR A 9 1.50 9.22 -16.36
CA TYR A 9 0.15 8.78 -16.02
C TYR A 9 0.17 7.72 -14.92
N LEU A 10 0.98 6.67 -15.08
CA LEU A 10 1.10 5.59 -14.10
C LEU A 10 1.62 6.10 -12.75
N GLY A 11 2.55 7.06 -12.75
CA GLY A 11 3.01 7.70 -11.50
C GLY A 11 1.89 8.45 -10.77
N ARG A 12 1.07 9.21 -11.51
CA ARG A 12 -0.10 9.91 -10.91
C ARG A 12 -1.15 8.92 -10.42
N ALA A 13 -1.45 7.89 -11.20
CA ALA A 13 -2.40 6.85 -10.84
C ALA A 13 -1.99 6.10 -9.56
N LEU A 14 -0.70 5.76 -9.43
CA LEU A 14 -0.17 5.08 -8.26
C LEU A 14 -0.29 5.95 -7.00
N SER A 15 0.08 7.22 -7.11
CA SER A 15 -0.04 8.19 -6.00
C SER A 15 -1.50 8.41 -5.60
N GLN A 16 -2.40 8.54 -6.57
CA GLN A 16 -3.83 8.70 -6.33
C GLN A 16 -4.43 7.48 -5.64
N ALA A 17 -4.19 6.27 -6.16
CA ALA A 17 -4.68 5.03 -5.56
C ALA A 17 -4.19 4.87 -4.10
N ALA A 18 -2.92 5.19 -3.85
CA ALA A 18 -2.34 5.17 -2.50
C ALA A 18 -3.01 6.19 -1.56
N SER A 19 -3.26 7.42 -2.03
CA SER A 19 -3.94 8.46 -1.24
C SER A 19 -5.38 8.07 -0.89
N GLN A 20 -6.06 7.34 -1.78
CA GLN A 20 -7.43 6.85 -1.58
C GLN A 20 -7.48 5.55 -0.76
N ARG A 21 -6.32 4.99 -0.38
CA ARG A 21 -6.19 3.68 0.28
C ARG A 21 -6.83 2.54 -0.53
N ASP A 22 -6.90 2.69 -1.85
CA ASP A 22 -7.40 1.68 -2.77
C ASP A 22 -6.26 0.71 -3.10
N TRP A 23 -5.99 -0.21 -2.16
CA TRP A 23 -4.89 -1.18 -2.29
C TRP A 23 -5.01 -2.11 -3.51
N PRO A 24 -6.21 -2.60 -3.89
CA PRO A 24 -6.38 -3.30 -5.16
C PRO A 24 -5.95 -2.47 -6.38
N GLN A 25 -6.32 -1.19 -6.43
CA GLN A 25 -5.91 -0.31 -7.51
C GLN A 25 -4.40 -0.03 -7.49
N VAL A 26 -3.78 0.12 -6.31
CA VAL A 26 -2.31 0.23 -6.17
C VAL A 26 -1.62 -0.98 -6.80
N GLN A 27 -2.10 -2.20 -6.51
CA GLN A 27 -1.53 -3.42 -7.06
C GLN A 27 -1.69 -3.51 -8.59
N GLU A 28 -2.83 -3.06 -9.12
CA GLU A 28 -3.08 -3.07 -10.56
C GLU A 28 -2.18 -2.08 -11.30
N VAL A 29 -2.03 -0.86 -10.78
CA VAL A 29 -1.11 0.14 -11.35
C VAL A 29 0.34 -0.34 -11.27
N ASP A 30 0.73 -1.02 -10.18
CA ASP A 30 2.07 -1.61 -10.02
C ASP A 30 2.38 -2.66 -11.10
N LYS A 31 1.42 -3.54 -11.42
CA LYS A 31 1.56 -4.51 -12.52
C LYS A 31 1.75 -3.83 -13.87
N GLN A 32 1.00 -2.74 -14.12
CA GLN A 32 1.13 -1.97 -15.36
C GLN A 32 2.50 -1.29 -15.46
N ILE A 33 3.02 -0.77 -14.34
CA ILE A 33 4.39 -0.25 -14.26
C ILE A 33 5.41 -1.35 -14.56
N ALA A 34 5.28 -2.54 -13.96
CA ALA A 34 6.19 -3.66 -14.20
C ALA A 34 6.20 -4.11 -15.67
N ALA A 35 5.02 -4.18 -16.30
CA ALA A 35 4.88 -4.50 -17.73
C ALA A 35 5.57 -3.46 -18.62
N LEU A 36 5.39 -2.17 -18.30
CA LEU A 36 6.04 -1.06 -19.02
C LEU A 36 7.57 -1.11 -18.88
N LEU A 37 8.07 -1.31 -17.66
CA LEU A 37 9.51 -1.41 -17.39
C LEU A 37 10.13 -2.59 -18.15
N SER A 38 9.44 -3.72 -18.19
CA SER A 38 9.87 -4.90 -18.96
C SER A 38 9.90 -4.62 -20.46
N ALA A 39 8.90 -3.90 -20.99
CA ALA A 39 8.85 -3.52 -22.40
C ALA A 39 9.89 -2.47 -22.82
N LEU A 40 10.40 -1.69 -21.85
CA LEU A 40 11.46 -0.70 -22.04
C LEU A 40 12.88 -1.29 -21.82
N GLN A 41 12.97 -2.50 -21.27
CA GLN A 41 14.25 -3.16 -21.01
C GLN A 41 15.03 -3.38 -22.32
N GLY A 42 16.31 -2.99 -22.31
CA GLY A 42 17.21 -3.16 -23.47
C GLY A 42 17.03 -2.13 -24.59
N LYS A 43 16.10 -1.19 -24.48
CA LYS A 43 15.95 -0.09 -25.45
C LYS A 43 16.79 1.12 -25.03
N PRO A 44 17.42 1.84 -25.99
CA PRO A 44 18.07 3.11 -25.69
C PRO A 44 17.00 4.13 -25.26
N LEU A 45 17.10 4.58 -24.01
CA LEU A 45 16.21 5.56 -23.42
C LEU A 45 16.78 6.96 -23.62
N ALA A 46 15.96 7.87 -24.17
CA ALA A 46 16.25 9.30 -24.18
C ALA A 46 16.28 9.85 -22.73
N ASP A 47 16.99 10.96 -22.52
CA ASP A 47 17.19 11.52 -21.17
C ASP A 47 15.88 11.96 -20.49
N GLU A 48 14.91 12.41 -21.29
CA GLU A 48 13.56 12.74 -20.81
C GLU A 48 12.84 11.52 -20.24
N LYS A 49 12.95 10.37 -20.90
CA LYS A 49 12.39 9.10 -20.42
C LYS A 49 13.11 8.63 -19.16
N ARG A 50 14.43 8.79 -19.07
CA ARG A 50 15.20 8.49 -17.85
C ARG A 50 14.76 9.35 -16.67
N ALA A 51 14.55 10.65 -16.90
CA ALA A 51 14.07 11.57 -15.87
C ALA A 51 12.67 11.18 -15.37
N ALA A 52 11.76 10.82 -16.28
CA ALA A 52 10.42 10.36 -15.93
C ALA A 52 10.43 9.04 -15.13
N LEU A 53 11.29 8.08 -15.51
CA LEU A 53 11.47 6.83 -14.77
C LEU A 53 12.01 7.08 -13.35
N LYS A 54 12.94 8.02 -13.19
CA LYS A 54 13.46 8.41 -11.87
C LYS A 54 12.37 9.02 -10.99
N SER A 55 11.50 9.86 -11.57
CA SER A 55 10.34 10.41 -10.87
C SER A 55 9.36 9.31 -10.46
N LEU A 56 9.06 8.37 -11.36
CA LEU A 56 8.20 7.21 -11.08
C LEU A 56 8.77 6.36 -9.93
N GLN A 57 10.08 6.12 -9.91
CA GLN A 57 10.76 5.39 -8.84
C GLN A 57 10.58 6.08 -7.47
N GLN A 58 10.69 7.40 -7.42
CA GLN A 58 10.49 8.17 -6.19
C GLN A 58 9.06 8.05 -5.67
N ILE A 59 8.07 8.14 -6.57
CA ILE A 59 6.66 7.97 -6.24
C ILE A 59 6.41 6.55 -5.70
N HIS A 60 6.96 5.53 -6.36
CA HIS A 60 6.83 4.14 -5.92
C HIS A 60 7.36 3.93 -4.49
N HIS A 61 8.55 4.48 -4.19
CA HIS A 61 9.10 4.45 -2.84
C HIS A 61 8.23 5.18 -1.80
N GLN A 62 7.62 6.31 -2.15
CA GLN A 62 6.71 7.01 -1.25
C GLN A 62 5.45 6.17 -0.98
N VAL A 63 4.86 5.59 -2.03
CA VAL A 63 3.66 4.74 -1.91
C VAL A 63 3.95 3.49 -1.08
N ASN A 64 5.11 2.87 -1.26
CA ASN A 64 5.53 1.72 -0.46
C ASN A 64 5.63 2.07 1.04
N LYS A 65 6.26 3.20 1.38
CA LYS A 65 6.28 3.70 2.78
C LYS A 65 4.89 3.92 3.34
N LEU A 66 3.98 4.46 2.52
CA LEU A 66 2.59 4.71 2.90
C LEU A 66 1.83 3.40 3.17
N CYS A 67 2.03 2.39 2.33
CA CYS A 67 1.48 1.05 2.53
C CYS A 67 2.01 0.42 3.83
N GLN A 68 3.32 0.52 4.10
CA GLN A 68 3.92 0.01 5.33
C GLN A 68 3.31 0.67 6.57
N GLN A 69 3.21 2.01 6.58
CA GLN A 69 2.60 2.74 7.68
C GLN A 69 1.15 2.33 7.95
N GLN A 70 0.37 2.11 6.88
CA GLN A 70 -1.02 1.65 7.00
C GLN A 70 -1.11 0.21 7.51
N SER A 71 -0.18 -0.66 7.11
CA SER A 71 -0.08 -2.02 7.64
C SER A 71 0.24 -2.02 9.14
N ASP A 72 1.23 -1.23 9.57
CA ASP A 72 1.62 -1.09 10.97
C ASP A 72 0.45 -0.54 11.82
N GLU A 73 -0.30 0.42 11.29
CA GLU A 73 -1.49 0.98 11.95
C GLU A 73 -2.59 -0.09 12.12
N LEU A 74 -2.82 -0.90 11.08
CA LEU A 74 -3.80 -1.98 11.12
C LEU A 74 -3.40 -3.06 12.13
N GLU A 75 -2.12 -3.45 12.16
CA GLU A 75 -1.60 -4.41 13.12
C GLU A 75 -1.81 -3.96 14.56
N ARG A 76 -1.51 -2.68 14.86
CA ARG A 76 -1.77 -2.09 16.18
C ARG A 76 -3.24 -2.12 16.55
N LYS A 77 -4.14 -1.79 15.61
CA LYS A 77 -5.60 -1.84 15.82
C LYS A 77 -6.09 -3.26 16.08
N MET A 78 -5.57 -4.24 15.35
CA MET A 78 -5.91 -5.66 15.55
C MET A 78 -5.39 -6.18 16.90
N ALA A 79 -4.20 -5.79 17.33
CA ALA A 79 -3.65 -6.13 18.64
C ALA A 79 -4.51 -5.55 19.77
N LEU A 80 -4.94 -4.29 19.65
CA LEU A 80 -5.85 -3.67 20.62
C LEU A 80 -7.21 -4.38 20.68
N GLY A 81 -7.78 -4.72 19.52
CA GLY A 81 -9.05 -5.48 19.45
C GLY A 81 -8.97 -6.84 20.12
N ARG A 82 -7.87 -7.59 19.91
CA ARG A 82 -7.62 -8.87 20.59
C ARG A 82 -7.55 -8.70 22.10
N ARG A 83 -6.76 -7.73 22.58
CA ARG A 83 -6.63 -7.44 24.01
C ARG A 83 -7.96 -7.03 24.66
N ASN A 84 -8.76 -6.21 23.99
CA ASN A 84 -10.08 -5.82 24.49
C ASN A 84 -11.04 -7.01 24.58
N ARG A 85 -11.00 -7.92 23.59
CA ARG A 85 -11.82 -9.13 23.61
C ARG A 85 -11.39 -10.08 24.73
N GLU A 86 -10.09 -10.28 24.92
CA GLU A 86 -9.54 -11.07 26.03
C GLU A 86 -9.92 -10.48 27.39
N GLY A 87 -9.82 -9.17 27.56
CA GLY A 87 -10.25 -8.47 28.78
C GLY A 87 -11.75 -8.63 29.04
N ALA A 88 -12.59 -8.43 28.02
CA ALA A 88 -14.04 -8.60 28.15
C ALA A 88 -14.44 -10.05 28.50
N VAL A 89 -13.75 -11.05 27.94
CA VAL A 89 -13.95 -12.47 28.29
C VAL A 89 -13.50 -12.74 29.73
N ALA A 90 -12.39 -12.16 30.18
CA ALA A 90 -11.95 -12.31 31.56
C ALA A 90 -12.99 -11.74 32.54
N TYR A 91 -13.51 -10.54 32.30
CA TYR A 91 -14.56 -9.95 33.14
C TYR A 91 -15.85 -10.77 33.14
N ALA A 92 -16.28 -11.31 32.00
CA ALA A 92 -17.45 -12.19 31.92
C ALA A 92 -17.24 -13.48 32.71
N ALA A 93 -16.08 -14.13 32.57
CA ALA A 93 -15.75 -15.33 33.32
C ALA A 93 -15.67 -15.10 34.84
N PHE A 94 -15.19 -13.92 35.27
CA PHE A 94 -15.18 -13.55 36.69
C PHE A 94 -16.59 -13.32 37.25
N MET A 95 -17.51 -12.69 36.49
CA MET A 95 -18.90 -12.52 36.92
C MET A 95 -19.64 -13.86 37.04
N ASP A 96 -19.44 -14.78 36.09
CA ASP A 96 -20.07 -16.11 36.14
C ASP A 96 -19.57 -16.96 37.34
N ASP A 97 -18.32 -16.78 37.78
CA ASP A 97 -17.72 -17.49 38.93
C ASP A 97 -18.16 -16.89 40.30
N GLU A 98 -18.54 -15.61 40.32
CA GLU A 98 -19.03 -14.91 41.52
C GLU A 98 -20.53 -15.18 41.77
N ASP A 99 -21.33 -15.36 40.70
CA ASP A 99 -22.75 -15.73 40.77
C ASP A 99 -23.00 -17.21 41.16
N LEU A 100 -21.95 -18.06 41.13
CA LEU A 100 -22.01 -19.47 41.52
C LEU A 100 -21.62 -19.74 42.99
N ARG A 101 -21.36 -18.71 43.80
CA ARG A 101 -20.98 -18.81 45.22
C ARG A 101 -22.07 -18.45 46.21
#